data_AF-A0A5J4FXP5-F1
#
_entry.id   AF-A0A5J4FXP5-F1
#
_cell.length_a   1.000
_cell.length_b   1.000
_cell.length_c   1.000
_cell.angle_alpha   90.00
_cell.angle_beta   90.00
_cell.angle_gamma   90.00
#
_symmetry.space_group_name_H-M   'P 1'
#
loop_
_entity.id
_entity.type
_entity.pdbx_description
1 polymer ?
#
loop_
_entity_poly.entity_id
_entity_poly.type
_entity_poly.pdbx_seq_one_letter_code
_entity_poly.pdbx_strand_id
1 'polypeptide(L)'
;MKLTIKLVSLKVTDNGDPSHETNGELYYSFKVNGKSLCTRSRSNPKSVRDGATIRLNDTKVVEITGKSRVSLSGYVGDADKGFNGKDEYDDFSLSIRSSNNWKQGAHSVHLIDGRLNTTLNYEVTLTDAAGDVEDLITPKKSASVTIVSFEDSKFYNLIQNAHNKYSHGFEGYNKSVLIKKTFAEAKKPTVHIKDTSKETIFKTLRDLADDGYYIDLIIHSHGTYERIPMKDNVTITNSDINGLDTGRYAGGRFPLRMVYQINCNGSTLNNNFIAAGAKAVCGARFINFYPNQCNKFLREWNSGERFDTSLNNSDTASARTVMQSLIVLDSKTTSFSPKCKLFTTVLGSGDCSEAYFNKVWLSASRNEYRSSMSGKENMNFSSKMIIMGDPGLRKADRLSW
;
A
#
# COMPACT_ATOMS: atom_id res chain seq x y z
N MET A 1 -25.29 -21.94 -10.45
CA MET A 1 -24.85 -21.08 -9.32
C MET A 1 -25.63 -19.79 -9.44
N LYS A 2 -26.09 -19.25 -8.31
CA LYS A 2 -26.81 -17.98 -8.24
C LYS A 2 -25.92 -16.93 -7.61
N LEU A 3 -25.71 -15.82 -8.31
CA LEU A 3 -25.03 -14.66 -7.80
C LEU A 3 -26.06 -13.64 -7.34
N THR A 4 -26.05 -13.27 -6.07
CA THR A 4 -26.93 -12.25 -5.51
C THR A 4 -26.11 -11.00 -5.24
N ILE A 5 -26.47 -9.88 -5.87
CA ILE A 5 -25.85 -8.57 -5.64
C ILE A 5 -26.86 -7.70 -4.89
N LYS A 6 -26.49 -7.24 -3.70
CA LYS A 6 -27.29 -6.38 -2.85
C LYS A 6 -26.63 -5.01 -2.72
N LEU A 7 -27.31 -3.95 -3.13
CA LEU A 7 -26.87 -2.59 -2.86
C LEU A 7 -27.25 -2.24 -1.42
N VAL A 8 -26.26 -1.98 -0.56
CA VAL A 8 -26.49 -1.78 0.87
C VAL A 8 -26.77 -0.32 1.15
N SER A 9 -25.81 0.56 0.84
CA SER A 9 -25.92 1.98 1.15
C SER A 9 -25.06 2.86 0.24
N LEU A 10 -25.39 4.14 0.16
CA LEU A 10 -24.54 5.19 -0.38
C LEU A 10 -24.20 6.16 0.74
N LYS A 11 -22.94 6.16 1.18
CA LYS A 11 -22.41 7.10 2.17
C LYS A 11 -21.97 8.38 1.45
N VAL A 12 -22.45 9.51 1.91
CA VAL A 12 -22.12 10.85 1.37
C VAL A 12 -21.14 11.50 2.33
N THR A 13 -19.91 11.70 1.90
CA THR A 13 -18.90 12.43 2.68
C THR A 13 -19.01 13.92 2.40
N ASP A 14 -19.09 14.28 1.12
CA ASP A 14 -19.36 15.63 0.61
C ASP A 14 -20.36 15.48 -0.54
N ASN A 15 -21.40 16.30 -0.53
CA ASN A 15 -22.53 16.19 -1.44
C ASN A 15 -22.35 16.94 -2.77
N GLY A 16 -21.23 17.64 -2.96
CA GLY A 16 -20.93 18.41 -4.19
C GLY A 16 -21.29 19.89 -4.10
N ASP A 17 -22.30 20.25 -3.31
CA ASP A 17 -22.89 21.58 -3.38
C ASP A 17 -21.90 22.71 -2.99
N PRO A 18 -21.54 23.60 -3.94
CA PRO A 18 -20.61 24.70 -3.70
C PRO A 18 -21.19 25.77 -2.77
N SER A 19 -22.52 25.88 -2.65
CA SER A 19 -23.22 26.98 -1.98
C SER A 19 -23.09 26.99 -0.46
N HIS A 20 -22.55 25.90 0.13
CA HIS A 20 -22.56 25.64 1.57
C HIS A 20 -23.98 25.53 2.18
N GLU A 21 -25.00 25.33 1.35
CA GLU A 21 -26.31 24.92 1.86
C GLU A 21 -26.19 23.61 2.65
N THR A 22 -27.07 23.43 3.64
CA THR A 22 -26.98 22.28 4.55
C THR A 22 -27.20 20.95 3.83
N ASN A 23 -27.87 20.96 2.68
CA ASN A 23 -28.17 19.77 1.89
C ASN A 23 -27.91 20.03 0.39
N GLY A 24 -27.07 19.21 -0.25
CA GLY A 24 -27.05 19.07 -1.70
C GLY A 24 -28.17 18.17 -2.23
N GLU A 25 -28.28 18.04 -3.55
CA GLU A 25 -29.27 17.18 -4.21
C GLU A 25 -28.60 16.12 -5.08
N LEU A 26 -28.69 14.84 -4.69
CA LEU A 26 -28.05 13.76 -5.44
C LEU A 26 -29.01 12.98 -6.33
N TYR A 27 -28.55 12.61 -7.51
CA TYR A 27 -29.17 11.62 -8.38
C TYR A 27 -28.19 10.49 -8.71
N TYR A 28 -28.69 9.30 -8.99
CA TYR A 28 -27.85 8.11 -9.17
C TYR A 28 -28.55 7.02 -9.96
N SER A 29 -27.78 6.16 -10.62
CA SER A 29 -28.31 4.94 -11.25
C SER A 29 -27.30 3.81 -11.13
N PHE A 30 -27.72 2.70 -10.52
CA PHE A 30 -26.93 1.48 -10.36
C PHE A 30 -27.57 0.35 -11.15
N LYS A 31 -26.77 -0.40 -11.90
CA LYS A 31 -27.20 -1.38 -12.89
C LYS A 31 -26.45 -2.69 -12.74
N VAL A 32 -27.15 -3.80 -12.96
CA VAL A 32 -26.57 -5.14 -13.08
C VAL A 32 -26.85 -5.67 -14.48
N ASN A 33 -25.80 -5.99 -15.24
CA ASN A 33 -25.87 -6.38 -16.66
C ASN A 33 -26.67 -5.36 -17.50
N GLY A 34 -26.43 -4.07 -17.26
CA GLY A 34 -27.12 -2.97 -17.94
C GLY A 34 -28.57 -2.72 -17.50
N LYS A 35 -29.18 -3.61 -16.72
CA LYS A 35 -30.54 -3.43 -16.18
C LYS A 35 -30.49 -2.63 -14.89
N SER A 36 -31.37 -1.63 -14.76
CA SER A 36 -31.46 -0.83 -13.54
C SER A 36 -31.81 -1.71 -12.33
N LEU A 37 -31.06 -1.50 -11.25
CA LEU A 37 -31.27 -2.10 -9.94
C LEU A 37 -31.78 -1.06 -8.94
N CYS A 38 -31.17 0.12 -8.92
CA CYS A 38 -31.60 1.24 -8.09
C CYS A 38 -31.39 2.54 -8.84
N THR A 39 -32.34 3.48 -8.79
CA THR A 39 -32.23 4.76 -9.50
C THR A 39 -32.94 5.88 -8.75
N ARG A 40 -32.34 7.06 -8.77
CA ARG A 40 -32.91 8.35 -8.40
C ARG A 40 -32.68 9.27 -9.60
N SER A 41 -33.74 9.81 -10.20
CA SER A 41 -33.61 10.62 -11.42
C SER A 41 -33.11 12.02 -11.11
N ARG A 42 -32.43 12.64 -12.08
CA ARG A 42 -32.01 14.04 -11.98
C ARG A 42 -33.19 15.02 -11.85
N SER A 43 -34.35 14.66 -12.39
CA SER A 43 -35.60 15.45 -12.26
C SER A 43 -36.30 15.31 -10.91
N ASN A 44 -35.87 14.36 -10.07
CA ASN A 44 -36.39 14.14 -8.73
C ASN A 44 -35.23 13.70 -7.84
N PRO A 45 -34.23 14.57 -7.62
CA PRO A 45 -33.04 14.23 -6.88
C PRO A 45 -33.35 14.06 -5.39
N LYS A 46 -32.43 13.47 -4.64
CA LYS A 46 -32.55 13.26 -3.20
C LYS A 46 -31.76 14.34 -2.47
N SER A 47 -32.46 15.19 -1.72
CA SER A 47 -31.81 16.12 -0.79
C SER A 47 -31.06 15.35 0.31
N VAL A 48 -29.76 15.61 0.45
CA VAL A 48 -28.86 14.94 1.39
C VAL A 48 -27.81 15.90 1.93
N ARG A 49 -27.47 15.76 3.21
CA ARG A 49 -26.38 16.48 3.86
C ARG A 49 -25.07 15.68 3.82
N ASP A 50 -23.96 16.37 4.07
CA ASP A 50 -22.67 15.73 4.33
C ASP A 50 -22.74 14.78 5.53
N GLY A 51 -22.04 13.65 5.43
CA GLY A 51 -22.10 12.55 6.38
C GLY A 51 -23.37 11.69 6.31
N ALA A 52 -24.33 12.00 5.43
CA ALA A 52 -25.55 11.20 5.30
C ALA A 52 -25.26 9.78 4.78
N THR A 53 -26.16 8.84 5.11
CA THR A 53 -26.15 7.48 4.55
C THR A 53 -27.52 7.18 3.94
N ILE A 54 -27.57 7.02 2.63
CA ILE A 54 -28.77 6.60 1.91
C ILE A 54 -28.82 5.07 1.93
N ARG A 55 -29.86 4.47 2.51
CA ARG A 55 -30.08 3.01 2.44
C ARG A 55 -30.71 2.65 1.09
N LEU A 56 -30.13 1.69 0.38
CA LEU A 56 -30.61 1.26 -0.93
C LEU A 56 -31.44 -0.03 -0.79
N ASN A 57 -30.87 -1.08 -0.20
CA ASN A 57 -31.48 -2.39 0.04
C ASN A 57 -31.97 -3.16 -1.21
N ASP A 58 -31.78 -2.62 -2.41
CA ASP A 58 -32.12 -3.29 -3.67
C ASP A 58 -31.23 -4.50 -3.91
N THR A 59 -31.83 -5.60 -4.36
CA THR A 59 -31.13 -6.88 -4.57
C THR A 59 -31.41 -7.43 -5.97
N LYS A 60 -30.38 -7.97 -6.63
CA LYS A 60 -30.48 -8.66 -7.90
C LYS A 60 -29.88 -10.05 -7.82
N VAL A 61 -30.67 -11.06 -8.17
CA VAL A 61 -30.18 -12.43 -8.39
C VAL A 61 -29.91 -12.64 -9.87
N VAL A 62 -28.77 -13.23 -10.18
CA VAL A 62 -28.31 -13.55 -11.54
C VAL A 62 -27.87 -15.02 -11.59
N GLU A 63 -28.44 -15.78 -12.52
CA GLU A 63 -27.98 -17.14 -12.82
C GLU A 63 -26.64 -17.07 -13.54
N ILE A 64 -25.64 -17.81 -13.04
CA ILE A 64 -24.28 -17.81 -13.58
C ILE A 64 -23.69 -19.21 -13.73
N THR A 65 -22.75 -19.30 -14.68
CA THR A 65 -21.87 -20.44 -14.93
C THR A 65 -20.44 -20.06 -14.55
N GLY A 66 -19.50 -21.02 -14.47
CA GLY A 66 -18.10 -20.74 -14.19
C GLY A 66 -17.40 -19.77 -15.17
N LYS A 67 -17.98 -19.56 -16.35
CA LYS A 67 -17.47 -18.65 -17.40
C LYS A 67 -18.26 -17.34 -17.50
N SER A 68 -19.33 -17.17 -16.72
CA SER A 68 -20.17 -15.98 -16.79
C SER A 68 -19.40 -14.71 -16.39
N ARG A 69 -19.84 -13.58 -16.94
CA ARG A 69 -19.39 -12.25 -16.56
C ARG A 69 -20.63 -11.45 -16.17
N VAL A 70 -20.65 -10.96 -14.94
CA VAL A 70 -21.70 -10.07 -14.44
C VAL A 70 -21.11 -8.66 -14.35
N SER A 71 -21.79 -7.67 -14.93
CA SER A 71 -21.39 -6.26 -14.89
C SER A 71 -22.17 -5.56 -13.79
N LEU A 72 -21.49 -4.93 -12.84
CA LEU A 72 -22.09 -3.97 -11.92
C LEU A 72 -21.55 -2.58 -12.30
N SER A 73 -22.43 -1.67 -12.67
CA SER A 73 -22.04 -0.34 -13.11
C SER A 73 -23.02 0.71 -12.60
N GLY A 74 -22.61 1.96 -12.56
CA GLY A 74 -23.51 3.03 -12.22
C GLY A 74 -22.81 4.37 -12.08
N TYR A 75 -23.55 5.35 -11.59
CA TYR A 75 -23.05 6.70 -11.38
C TYR A 75 -23.78 7.38 -10.22
N VAL A 76 -23.15 8.43 -9.71
CA VAL A 76 -23.75 9.41 -8.80
C VAL A 76 -23.37 10.79 -9.34
N GLY A 77 -24.33 11.72 -9.31
CA GLY A 77 -24.07 13.12 -9.61
C GLY A 77 -24.88 14.03 -8.70
N ASP A 78 -24.43 15.27 -8.57
CA ASP A 78 -25.15 16.33 -7.89
C ASP A 78 -26.02 17.12 -8.88
N ALA A 79 -27.16 17.61 -8.41
CA ALA A 79 -28.05 18.47 -9.16
C ALA A 79 -27.95 19.88 -8.59
N ASP A 80 -27.08 20.70 -9.18
CA ASP A 80 -26.83 22.07 -8.74
C ASP A 80 -28.12 22.92 -8.74
N LYS A 81 -28.39 23.60 -7.62
CA LYS A 81 -29.45 24.61 -7.51
C LYS A 81 -28.91 26.00 -7.84
N GLY A 82 -28.68 26.26 -9.12
CA GLY A 82 -28.67 27.64 -9.62
C GLY A 82 -27.36 28.42 -9.47
N PHE A 83 -26.22 27.77 -9.21
CA PHE A 83 -24.92 28.34 -9.52
C PHE A 83 -24.47 27.85 -10.90
N ASN A 84 -23.76 28.69 -11.68
CA ASN A 84 -23.17 28.33 -12.99
C ASN A 84 -21.99 27.35 -12.84
N GLY A 85 -22.01 26.48 -11.82
CA GLY A 85 -21.09 25.37 -11.65
C GLY A 85 -21.33 24.31 -12.72
N LYS A 86 -20.32 23.48 -12.95
CA LYS A 86 -20.52 22.23 -13.69
C LYS A 86 -20.96 21.21 -12.65
N ASP A 87 -22.06 20.50 -12.91
CA ASP A 87 -22.45 19.36 -12.08
C ASP A 87 -21.25 18.40 -11.97
N GLU A 88 -20.98 17.98 -10.75
CA GLU A 88 -20.00 16.97 -10.41
C GLU A 88 -20.62 15.59 -10.59
N TYR A 89 -19.89 14.72 -11.25
CA TYR A 89 -20.40 13.45 -11.72
C TYR A 89 -19.27 12.43 -11.76
N ASP A 90 -19.49 11.29 -11.11
CA ASP A 90 -18.57 10.15 -11.23
C ASP A 90 -19.33 8.86 -11.50
N ASP A 91 -18.69 7.99 -12.28
CA ASP A 91 -19.25 6.71 -12.72
C ASP A 91 -18.28 5.55 -12.53
N PHE A 92 -18.82 4.34 -12.52
CA PHE A 92 -18.02 3.15 -12.34
C PHE A 92 -18.56 1.98 -13.17
N SER A 93 -17.65 1.07 -13.49
CA SER A 93 -17.96 -0.19 -14.14
C SER A 93 -17.05 -1.29 -13.62
N LEU A 94 -17.66 -2.30 -13.02
CA LEU A 94 -16.99 -3.45 -12.41
C LEU A 94 -17.42 -4.73 -13.11
N SER A 95 -16.44 -5.61 -13.33
CA SER A 95 -16.67 -6.96 -13.82
C SER A 95 -16.60 -7.95 -12.68
N ILE A 96 -17.68 -8.67 -12.42
CA ILE A 96 -17.79 -9.75 -11.44
C ILE A 96 -17.75 -11.09 -12.19
N ARG A 97 -16.74 -11.92 -11.92
CA ARG A 97 -16.45 -13.16 -12.67
C ARG A 97 -15.70 -14.18 -11.80
N SER A 98 -15.62 -15.44 -12.24
CA SER A 98 -14.88 -16.48 -11.51
C SER A 98 -13.42 -16.10 -11.18
N SER A 99 -12.74 -15.38 -12.08
CA SER A 99 -11.34 -15.00 -11.88
C SER A 99 -11.09 -13.91 -10.84
N ASN A 100 -12.12 -13.23 -10.32
CA ASN A 100 -12.04 -12.39 -9.12
C ASN A 100 -12.94 -12.92 -8.01
N ASN A 101 -13.10 -14.24 -7.98
CA ASN A 101 -13.96 -14.94 -7.04
C ASN A 101 -15.39 -14.35 -6.96
N TRP A 102 -15.93 -13.92 -8.10
CA TRP A 102 -17.24 -13.30 -8.14
C TRP A 102 -17.40 -12.12 -7.17
N LYS A 103 -16.31 -11.49 -6.72
CA LYS A 103 -16.29 -10.47 -5.67
C LYS A 103 -17.25 -10.83 -4.52
N GLN A 104 -17.17 -12.04 -3.96
CA GLN A 104 -18.02 -12.44 -2.83
C GLN A 104 -17.68 -11.63 -1.57
N GLY A 105 -18.71 -11.28 -0.79
CA GLY A 105 -18.60 -10.51 0.44
C GLY A 105 -19.08 -9.07 0.31
N ALA A 106 -18.72 -8.24 1.28
CA ALA A 106 -19.03 -6.81 1.29
C ALA A 106 -17.97 -6.01 0.54
N HIS A 107 -18.38 -5.03 -0.25
CA HIS A 107 -17.51 -4.22 -1.10
C HIS A 107 -17.94 -2.75 -1.07
N SER A 108 -17.05 -1.86 -1.54
CA SER A 108 -17.46 -0.51 -1.88
C SER A 108 -16.81 0.05 -3.14
N VAL A 109 -17.47 1.05 -3.71
CA VAL A 109 -16.95 1.90 -4.78
C VAL A 109 -16.92 3.33 -4.28
N HIS A 110 -15.77 3.99 -4.40
CA HIS A 110 -15.63 5.42 -4.15
C HIS A 110 -15.91 6.17 -5.44
N LEU A 111 -16.77 7.17 -5.37
CA LEU A 111 -17.18 8.02 -6.48
C LEU A 111 -16.86 9.47 -6.09
N ILE A 112 -15.82 10.03 -6.71
CA ILE A 112 -15.23 11.31 -6.33
C ILE A 112 -15.01 12.16 -7.60
N ASP A 113 -15.70 13.29 -7.67
CA ASP A 113 -15.49 14.33 -8.69
C ASP A 113 -15.70 15.70 -8.05
N GLY A 114 -14.73 16.60 -8.18
CA GLY A 114 -14.79 17.92 -7.51
C GLY A 114 -15.08 17.81 -6.01
N ARG A 115 -16.20 18.39 -5.58
CA ARG A 115 -16.70 18.30 -4.21
C ARG A 115 -17.57 17.07 -3.95
N LEU A 116 -18.09 16.41 -4.98
CA LEU A 116 -18.83 15.16 -4.79
C LEU A 116 -17.89 14.08 -4.25
N ASN A 117 -18.19 13.54 -3.07
CA ASN A 117 -17.45 12.44 -2.47
C ASN A 117 -18.42 11.45 -1.84
N THR A 118 -18.68 10.35 -2.56
CA THR A 118 -19.60 9.31 -2.10
C THR A 118 -18.95 7.92 -2.12
N THR A 119 -19.51 7.01 -1.33
CA THR A 119 -19.08 5.61 -1.26
C THR A 119 -20.28 4.69 -1.33
N LEU A 120 -20.44 3.97 -2.46
CA LEU A 120 -21.45 2.93 -2.63
C LEU A 120 -20.97 1.65 -1.94
N ASN A 121 -21.69 1.16 -0.95
CA ASN A 121 -21.49 -0.16 -0.34
C ASN A 121 -22.44 -1.18 -0.96
N TYR A 122 -21.91 -2.33 -1.37
CA TYR A 122 -22.69 -3.44 -1.91
C TYR A 122 -22.17 -4.76 -1.36
N GLU A 123 -22.99 -5.81 -1.46
CA GLU A 123 -22.65 -7.15 -1.02
C GLU A 123 -22.93 -8.13 -2.17
N VAL A 124 -22.08 -9.14 -2.31
CA VAL A 124 -22.28 -10.20 -3.28
C VAL A 124 -22.23 -11.55 -2.57
N THR A 125 -23.26 -12.35 -2.77
CA THR A 125 -23.32 -13.72 -2.24
C THR A 125 -23.50 -14.73 -3.37
N LEU A 126 -22.89 -15.89 -3.23
CA LEU A 126 -23.00 -16.99 -4.17
C LEU A 126 -23.79 -18.13 -3.50
N THR A 127 -24.86 -18.60 -4.12
CA THR A 127 -25.69 -19.72 -3.65
C THR A 127 -25.65 -20.84 -4.69
N ASP A 128 -25.76 -22.10 -4.26
CA ASP A 128 -25.74 -23.32 -5.10
C ASP A 128 -24.38 -23.73 -5.70
N ALA A 129 -23.26 -23.41 -5.04
CA ALA A 129 -22.01 -24.14 -5.27
C ALA A 129 -22.03 -25.40 -4.40
N ALA A 130 -22.52 -26.52 -4.93
CA ALA A 130 -22.44 -27.83 -4.28
C ALA A 130 -21.00 -28.39 -4.19
N GLY A 131 -19.99 -27.51 -4.09
CA GLY A 131 -18.58 -27.82 -3.93
C GLY A 131 -17.86 -26.61 -3.33
N ASP A 132 -17.15 -26.88 -2.23
CA ASP A 132 -16.19 -26.02 -1.49
C ASP A 132 -16.23 -24.52 -1.81
N VAL A 133 -17.15 -23.81 -1.14
CA VAL A 133 -17.17 -22.34 -1.11
C VAL A 133 -15.88 -21.78 -0.47
N GLU A 134 -15.15 -22.57 0.33
CA GLU A 134 -13.85 -22.17 0.89
C GLU A 134 -12.79 -21.91 -0.19
N ASP A 135 -12.79 -22.68 -1.28
CA ASP A 135 -11.76 -22.62 -2.32
C ASP A 135 -11.91 -21.39 -3.23
N LEU A 136 -13.02 -20.68 -3.06
CA LEU A 136 -13.39 -19.50 -3.82
C LEU A 136 -12.78 -18.24 -3.17
N ILE A 137 -12.80 -18.10 -1.84
CA ILE A 137 -12.45 -16.84 -1.16
C ILE A 137 -10.95 -16.53 -1.18
N THR A 138 -10.10 -17.54 -1.26
CA THR A 138 -8.64 -17.37 -1.29
C THR A 138 -8.17 -16.69 -2.58
N PRO A 139 -7.47 -15.53 -2.52
CA PRO A 139 -6.88 -14.89 -3.70
C PRO A 139 -6.00 -15.88 -4.48
N LYS A 140 -6.22 -15.97 -5.79
CA LYS A 140 -5.55 -16.96 -6.67
C LYS A 140 -4.43 -16.35 -7.50
N LYS A 141 -4.32 -15.02 -7.54
CA LYS A 141 -3.32 -14.30 -8.32
C LYS A 141 -2.31 -13.61 -7.40
N SER A 142 -1.08 -13.49 -7.87
CA SER A 142 -0.02 -12.79 -7.16
C SER A 142 0.18 -11.39 -7.72
N ALA A 143 0.24 -10.40 -6.84
CA ALA A 143 0.66 -9.05 -7.17
C ALA A 143 1.90 -8.65 -6.36
N SER A 144 2.74 -7.82 -6.97
CA SER A 144 3.78 -7.08 -6.27
C SER A 144 3.51 -5.59 -6.42
N VAL A 145 3.54 -4.86 -5.32
CA VAL A 145 3.42 -3.40 -5.30
C VAL A 145 4.70 -2.84 -4.72
N THR A 146 5.50 -2.18 -5.54
CA THR A 146 6.72 -1.49 -5.13
C THR A 146 6.45 0.01 -5.06
N ILE A 147 6.57 0.57 -3.86
CA ILE A 147 6.42 2.00 -3.60
C ILE A 147 7.82 2.60 -3.48
N VAL A 148 8.10 3.67 -4.24
CA VAL A 148 9.38 4.39 -4.17
C VAL A 148 9.14 5.88 -4.02
N SER A 149 9.44 6.41 -2.83
CA SER A 149 9.21 7.80 -2.47
C SER A 149 10.24 8.28 -1.45
N PHE A 150 11.27 8.98 -1.92
CA PHE A 150 12.29 9.60 -1.08
C PHE A 150 12.19 11.12 -1.22
N GLU A 151 12.24 11.83 -0.09
CA GLU A 151 12.25 13.31 -0.01
C GLU A 151 13.68 13.78 0.26
N ASP A 152 14.57 13.44 -0.67
CA ASP A 152 16.00 13.51 -0.40
C ASP A 152 16.77 14.48 -1.29
N SER A 153 17.96 14.86 -0.80
CA SER A 153 18.96 15.58 -1.57
C SER A 153 19.43 14.77 -2.79
N LYS A 154 20.08 15.43 -3.76
CA LYS A 154 20.59 14.75 -4.97
C LYS A 154 21.59 13.62 -4.66
N PHE A 155 22.35 13.74 -3.57
CA PHE A 155 23.34 12.73 -3.16
C PHE A 155 22.67 11.47 -2.60
N TYR A 156 21.66 11.62 -1.73
CA TYR A 156 20.90 10.49 -1.22
C TYR A 156 20.06 9.81 -2.30
N ASN A 157 19.51 10.59 -3.24
CA ASN A 157 18.89 10.05 -4.43
C ASN A 157 19.86 9.22 -5.28
N LEU A 158 21.14 9.62 -5.40
CA LEU A 158 22.14 8.83 -6.14
C LEU A 158 22.39 7.49 -5.45
N ILE A 159 22.61 7.49 -4.14
CA ILE A 159 22.88 6.27 -3.37
C ILE A 159 21.68 5.32 -3.37
N GLN A 160 20.48 5.86 -3.19
CA GLN A 160 19.25 5.07 -3.11
C GLN A 160 18.80 4.55 -4.48
N ASN A 161 19.04 5.29 -5.57
CA ASN A 161 18.69 4.83 -6.92
C ASN A 161 19.77 3.96 -7.58
N ALA A 162 21.06 4.16 -7.27
CA ALA A 162 22.14 3.40 -7.93
C ALA A 162 22.21 1.94 -7.45
N HIS A 163 21.75 1.66 -6.23
CA HIS A 163 21.91 0.35 -5.60
C HIS A 163 20.60 -0.44 -5.44
N ASN A 164 19.44 0.07 -5.83
CA ASN A 164 18.18 -0.68 -5.78
C ASN A 164 17.72 -1.02 -7.20
N LYS A 165 17.67 -2.32 -7.51
CA LYS A 165 17.12 -2.85 -8.77
C LYS A 165 15.66 -3.17 -8.54
N TYR A 166 14.79 -2.17 -8.73
CA TYR A 166 13.35 -2.32 -8.51
C TYR A 166 12.73 -3.42 -9.39
N SER A 167 13.37 -3.70 -10.53
CA SER A 167 12.99 -4.77 -11.44
C SER A 167 12.96 -6.18 -10.84
N HIS A 168 13.68 -6.45 -9.75
CA HIS A 168 13.53 -7.71 -9.00
C HIS A 168 12.16 -7.84 -8.33
N GLY A 169 11.52 -6.72 -7.99
CA GLY A 169 10.17 -6.71 -7.43
C GLY A 169 9.09 -7.15 -8.43
N PHE A 170 9.40 -7.26 -9.73
CA PHE A 170 8.40 -7.56 -10.76
C PHE A 170 8.33 -9.04 -11.15
N GLU A 171 9.30 -9.84 -10.72
CA GLU A 171 9.52 -11.21 -11.19
C GLU A 171 8.52 -12.21 -10.62
N GLY A 172 7.92 -13.03 -11.47
CA GLY A 172 7.07 -14.14 -11.04
C GLY A 172 5.73 -13.73 -10.41
N TYR A 173 5.24 -12.51 -10.71
CA TYR A 173 3.91 -12.06 -10.32
C TYR A 173 2.96 -12.02 -11.51
N ASN A 174 1.68 -12.27 -11.28
CA ASN A 174 0.66 -12.05 -12.30
C ASN A 174 0.50 -10.56 -12.64
N LYS A 175 0.71 -9.67 -11.66
CA LYS A 175 0.70 -8.22 -11.84
C LYS A 175 1.80 -7.57 -11.00
N SER A 176 2.59 -6.70 -11.62
CA SER A 176 3.56 -5.88 -10.89
C SER A 176 3.21 -4.41 -11.05
N VAL A 177 3.17 -3.69 -9.94
CA VAL A 177 2.88 -2.25 -9.90
C VAL A 177 4.07 -1.53 -9.30
N LEU A 178 4.60 -0.54 -10.02
CA LEU A 178 5.57 0.40 -9.49
C LEU A 178 4.89 1.74 -9.28
N ILE A 179 4.93 2.26 -8.06
CA ILE A 179 4.46 3.60 -7.72
C ILE A 179 5.70 4.47 -7.50
N LYS A 180 6.07 5.25 -8.52
CA LYS A 180 7.29 6.07 -8.54
C LYS A 180 7.16 7.19 -9.56
N LYS A 181 7.52 8.44 -9.22
CA LYS A 181 7.40 9.60 -10.13
C LYS A 181 8.13 9.42 -11.47
N THR A 182 9.34 8.86 -11.45
CA THR A 182 10.16 8.61 -12.64
C THR A 182 10.80 7.22 -12.60
N PHE A 183 10.78 6.51 -13.73
CA PHE A 183 11.35 5.17 -13.84
C PHE A 183 11.91 4.90 -15.24
N ALA A 184 13.19 4.54 -15.28
CA ALA A 184 13.96 4.39 -16.52
C ALA A 184 14.88 3.15 -16.50
N GLU A 185 14.38 2.01 -16.03
CA GLU A 185 15.07 0.72 -16.23
C GLU A 185 14.55 0.01 -17.49
N ALA A 186 15.35 -0.92 -18.04
CA ALA A 186 14.98 -1.72 -19.20
C ALA A 186 13.78 -2.65 -18.90
N LYS A 187 13.79 -3.31 -17.75
CA LYS A 187 12.70 -4.18 -17.30
C LYS A 187 11.57 -3.35 -16.68
N LYS A 188 10.36 -3.47 -17.24
CA LYS A 188 9.19 -2.67 -16.86
C LYS A 188 8.23 -3.45 -15.95
N PRO A 189 7.55 -2.77 -15.02
CA PRO A 189 6.41 -3.35 -14.30
C PRO A 189 5.21 -3.51 -15.26
N THR A 190 4.21 -4.28 -14.84
CA THR A 190 2.92 -4.36 -15.56
C THR A 190 2.22 -3.00 -15.58
N VAL A 191 2.27 -2.27 -14.47
CA VAL A 191 1.70 -0.93 -14.33
C VAL A 191 2.74 -0.01 -13.67
N HIS A 192 2.94 1.17 -14.26
CA HIS A 192 3.75 2.24 -13.66
C HIS A 192 2.86 3.43 -13.34
N ILE A 193 2.73 3.73 -12.04
CA ILE A 193 1.94 4.84 -11.52
C ILE A 193 2.89 5.96 -11.10
N LYS A 194 2.68 7.16 -11.64
CA LYS A 194 3.50 8.34 -11.35
C LYS A 194 3.01 9.14 -10.16
N ASP A 195 1.71 9.06 -9.88
CA ASP A 195 1.12 9.66 -8.68
C ASP A 195 1.51 8.84 -7.46
N THR A 196 2.25 9.47 -6.55
CA THR A 196 2.73 8.88 -5.29
C THR A 196 1.87 9.30 -4.10
N SER A 197 0.68 9.86 -4.33
CA SER A 197 -0.28 10.21 -3.29
C SER A 197 -0.70 8.99 -2.47
N LYS A 198 -1.09 9.26 -1.23
CA LYS A 198 -1.57 8.23 -0.30
C LYS A 198 -2.81 7.55 -0.87
N GLU A 199 -3.74 8.34 -1.39
CA GLU A 199 -5.01 7.93 -1.96
C GLU A 199 -4.78 6.93 -3.09
N THR A 200 -3.85 7.24 -4.01
CA THR A 200 -3.50 6.35 -5.12
C THR A 200 -2.86 5.04 -4.64
N ILE A 201 -2.00 5.08 -3.62
CA ILE A 201 -1.39 3.87 -3.05
C ILE A 201 -2.45 2.94 -2.47
N PHE A 202 -3.30 3.46 -1.57
CA PHE A 202 -4.31 2.64 -0.90
C PHE A 202 -5.40 2.19 -1.87
N LYS A 203 -5.79 3.03 -2.84
CA LYS A 203 -6.69 2.63 -3.92
C LYS A 203 -6.09 1.49 -4.74
N THR A 204 -4.82 1.58 -5.13
CA THR A 204 -4.14 0.53 -5.90
C THR A 204 -4.13 -0.81 -5.14
N LEU A 205 -3.80 -0.78 -3.85
CA LEU A 205 -3.82 -1.98 -3.01
C LEU A 205 -5.22 -2.60 -2.97
N ARG A 206 -6.25 -1.79 -2.67
CA ARG A 206 -7.63 -2.25 -2.60
C ARG A 206 -8.11 -2.81 -3.93
N ASP A 207 -7.88 -2.12 -5.04
CA ASP A 207 -8.24 -2.57 -6.39
C ASP A 207 -7.61 -3.93 -6.73
N LEU A 208 -6.36 -4.16 -6.33
CA LEU A 208 -5.69 -5.46 -6.51
C LEU A 208 -6.34 -6.55 -5.66
N ALA A 209 -6.57 -6.30 -4.37
CA ALA A 209 -7.23 -7.26 -3.49
C ALA A 209 -8.63 -7.63 -4.03
N ASP A 210 -9.37 -6.61 -4.46
CA ASP A 210 -10.69 -6.69 -5.09
C ASP A 210 -10.72 -7.47 -6.41
N ASP A 211 -9.59 -7.55 -7.11
CA ASP A 211 -9.40 -8.32 -8.34
C ASP A 211 -8.92 -9.77 -8.08
N GLY A 212 -8.86 -10.16 -6.81
CA GLY A 212 -8.48 -11.50 -6.35
C GLY A 212 -6.97 -11.72 -6.29
N TYR A 213 -6.19 -10.65 -6.09
CA TYR A 213 -4.75 -10.74 -5.88
C TYR A 213 -4.39 -10.80 -4.40
N TYR A 214 -3.46 -11.67 -4.02
CA TYR A 214 -2.65 -11.48 -2.83
C TYR A 214 -1.42 -10.64 -3.19
N ILE A 215 -0.94 -9.86 -2.24
CA ILE A 215 -0.02 -8.75 -2.50
C ILE A 215 1.27 -8.92 -1.69
N ASP A 216 2.40 -8.78 -2.37
CA ASP A 216 3.69 -8.50 -1.77
C ASP A 216 3.95 -7.00 -1.88
N LEU A 217 4.09 -6.33 -0.73
CA LEU A 217 4.29 -4.89 -0.65
C LEU A 217 5.75 -4.58 -0.33
N ILE A 218 6.41 -3.80 -1.18
CA ILE A 218 7.82 -3.44 -1.05
C ILE A 218 7.89 -1.92 -0.94
N ILE A 219 8.39 -1.41 0.19
CA ILE A 219 8.37 0.03 0.52
C ILE A 219 9.80 0.57 0.54
N HIS A 220 10.08 1.46 -0.42
CA HIS A 220 11.29 2.26 -0.52
C HIS A 220 11.01 3.73 -0.22
N SER A 221 11.16 4.11 1.04
CA SER A 221 10.91 5.48 1.49
C SER A 221 11.69 5.79 2.77
N HIS A 222 11.61 7.03 3.23
CA HIS A 222 11.93 7.35 4.62
C HIS A 222 10.89 6.77 5.58
N GLY A 223 11.22 6.79 6.86
CA GLY A 223 10.33 6.39 7.94
C GLY A 223 10.68 7.09 9.24
N THR A 224 9.66 7.25 10.06
CA THR A 224 9.79 7.60 11.48
C THR A 224 9.06 6.54 12.30
N TYR A 225 9.08 6.69 13.63
CA TYR A 225 8.44 5.74 14.55
C TYR A 225 6.95 5.47 14.29
N GLU A 226 6.21 6.40 13.69
CA GLU A 226 4.74 6.30 13.58
C GLU A 226 4.23 6.50 12.16
N ARG A 227 5.13 6.75 11.21
CA ARG A 227 4.73 7.15 9.86
C ARG A 227 5.80 6.89 8.81
N ILE A 228 5.31 6.81 7.58
CA ILE A 228 6.09 6.75 6.35
C ILE A 228 5.87 8.09 5.64
N PRO A 229 6.79 9.07 5.81
CA PRO A 229 6.75 10.30 5.03
C PRO A 229 7.06 9.98 3.57
N MET A 230 6.26 10.55 2.70
CA MET A 230 6.28 10.41 1.26
C MET A 230 6.47 11.79 0.66
N LYS A 231 6.90 11.81 -0.60
CA LYS A 231 7.03 13.03 -1.37
C LYS A 231 5.78 13.90 -1.36
N ASP A 232 5.99 15.21 -1.39
CA ASP A 232 4.97 16.25 -1.50
C ASP A 232 4.16 16.37 -0.19
N ASN A 233 4.83 16.21 0.97
CA ASN A 233 4.27 16.26 2.33
C ASN A 233 3.18 15.20 2.62
N VAL A 234 3.10 14.16 1.81
CA VAL A 234 2.18 13.04 2.02
C VAL A 234 2.73 12.16 3.15
N THR A 235 1.86 11.63 4.00
CA THR A 235 2.26 10.77 5.11
C THR A 235 1.32 9.59 5.24
N ILE A 236 1.88 8.37 5.26
CA ILE A 236 1.15 7.15 5.63
C ILE A 236 1.36 6.91 7.13
N THR A 237 0.27 6.84 7.89
CA THR A 237 0.26 6.63 9.34
C THR A 237 -0.18 5.22 9.71
N ASN A 238 -0.03 4.86 10.99
CA ASN A 238 -0.63 3.65 11.56
C ASN A 238 -2.14 3.53 11.30
N SER A 239 -2.88 4.65 11.35
CA SER A 239 -4.31 4.68 11.07
C SER A 239 -4.61 4.33 9.61
N ASP A 240 -3.81 4.84 8.68
CA ASP A 240 -3.97 4.55 7.25
C ASP A 240 -3.70 3.07 6.96
N ILE A 241 -2.66 2.48 7.56
CA ILE A 241 -2.34 1.05 7.43
C ILE A 241 -3.47 0.18 8.00
N ASN A 242 -3.96 0.52 9.20
CA ASN A 242 -5.09 -0.17 9.81
C ASN A 242 -6.37 -0.05 8.96
N GLY A 243 -6.53 1.05 8.20
CA GLY A 243 -7.62 1.23 7.24
C GLY A 243 -7.59 0.32 6.01
N LEU A 244 -6.60 -0.58 5.89
CA LEU A 244 -6.64 -1.72 4.96
C LEU A 244 -7.53 -2.85 5.50
N ASP A 245 -7.62 -3.00 6.83
CA ASP A 245 -8.47 -3.99 7.50
C ASP A 245 -9.93 -3.59 7.35
N THR A 246 -10.59 -4.08 6.29
CA THR A 246 -11.97 -3.68 6.00
C THR A 246 -12.97 -4.82 6.13
N GLY A 247 -12.57 -6.03 6.54
CA GLY A 247 -13.51 -7.15 6.69
C GLY A 247 -14.08 -7.68 5.36
N ARG A 248 -13.60 -7.17 4.21
CA ARG A 248 -14.16 -7.38 2.87
C ARG A 248 -13.57 -8.54 2.08
N TYR A 249 -12.48 -9.09 2.59
CA TYR A 249 -11.69 -10.13 1.93
C TYR A 249 -11.82 -11.45 2.71
N ALA A 250 -11.37 -12.57 2.12
CA ALA A 250 -11.41 -13.88 2.77
C ALA A 250 -10.96 -13.81 4.23
N GLY A 251 -11.77 -14.35 5.14
CA GLY A 251 -11.50 -14.36 6.57
C GLY A 251 -11.43 -12.99 7.25
N GLY A 252 -11.87 -11.94 6.57
CA GLY A 252 -11.99 -10.59 7.12
C GLY A 252 -10.72 -9.76 7.10
N ARG A 253 -9.62 -10.22 6.48
CA ARG A 253 -8.32 -9.54 6.50
C ARG A 253 -7.79 -9.20 5.11
N PHE A 254 -7.03 -8.11 5.00
CA PHE A 254 -6.46 -7.67 3.73
C PHE A 254 -5.40 -8.68 3.21
N PRO A 255 -5.39 -9.03 1.91
CA PRO A 255 -4.60 -10.15 1.40
C PRO A 255 -3.11 -9.81 1.16
N LEU A 256 -2.43 -9.31 2.20
CA LEU A 256 -0.99 -9.12 2.17
C LEU A 256 -0.29 -10.44 2.50
N ARG A 257 0.53 -10.94 1.58
CA ARG A 257 1.40 -12.07 1.87
C ARG A 257 2.62 -11.56 2.64
N MET A 258 3.35 -10.61 2.08
CA MET A 258 4.46 -9.99 2.80
C MET A 258 4.54 -8.47 2.64
N VAL A 259 5.20 -7.85 3.62
CA VAL A 259 5.59 -6.44 3.57
C VAL A 259 7.08 -6.33 3.87
N TYR A 260 7.86 -5.86 2.90
CA TYR A 260 9.29 -5.57 3.04
C TYR A 260 9.51 -4.06 3.05
N GLN A 261 10.03 -3.51 4.15
CA GLN A 261 10.20 -2.07 4.31
C GLN A 261 11.67 -1.70 4.52
N ILE A 262 12.22 -0.79 3.70
CA ILE A 262 13.58 -0.26 3.93
C ILE A 262 13.60 1.06 4.70
N ASN A 263 12.44 1.57 5.08
CA ASN A 263 12.32 2.82 5.82
C ASN A 263 12.93 2.73 7.22
N CYS A 264 13.48 3.85 7.70
CA CYS A 264 13.97 3.98 9.06
C CYS A 264 12.83 3.76 10.07
N ASN A 265 13.13 3.06 11.16
CA ASN A 265 12.19 2.64 12.19
C ASN A 265 11.02 1.80 11.65
N GLY A 266 11.12 1.21 10.45
CA GLY A 266 10.01 0.47 9.84
C GLY A 266 9.44 -0.66 10.71
N SER A 267 10.26 -1.23 11.61
CA SER A 267 9.81 -2.27 12.54
C SER A 267 8.69 -1.82 13.50
N THR A 268 8.55 -0.52 13.78
CA THR A 268 7.49 0.01 14.64
C THR A 268 6.11 -0.07 13.98
N LEU A 269 6.07 -0.16 12.65
CA LEU A 269 4.85 -0.28 11.84
C LEU A 269 4.45 -1.75 11.60
N ASN A 270 5.30 -2.72 11.98
CA ASN A 270 5.08 -4.14 11.66
C ASN A 270 3.75 -4.65 12.22
N ASN A 271 3.41 -4.31 13.47
CA ASN A 271 2.16 -4.73 14.12
C ASN A 271 0.93 -4.26 13.33
N ASN A 272 0.95 -3.04 12.79
CA ASN A 272 -0.16 -2.49 12.01
C ASN A 272 -0.35 -3.26 10.70
N PHE A 273 0.73 -3.62 10.01
CA PHE A 273 0.64 -4.45 8.81
C PHE A 273 0.15 -5.87 9.11
N ILE A 274 0.58 -6.48 10.23
CA ILE A 274 0.06 -7.78 10.67
C ILE A 274 -1.44 -7.69 11.00
N ALA A 275 -1.84 -6.66 11.74
CA ALA A 275 -3.25 -6.41 12.05
C ALA A 275 -4.08 -6.21 10.77
N ALA A 276 -3.53 -5.51 9.79
CA ALA A 276 -4.17 -5.34 8.48
C ALA A 276 -4.36 -6.65 7.71
N GLY A 277 -3.53 -7.66 7.94
CA GLY A 277 -3.63 -8.98 7.32
C GLY A 277 -2.34 -9.54 6.71
N ALA A 278 -1.21 -8.83 6.83
CA ALA A 278 0.07 -9.33 6.38
C ALA A 278 0.44 -10.65 7.08
N LYS A 279 0.95 -11.62 6.32
CA LYS A 279 1.43 -12.89 6.89
C LYS A 279 2.87 -12.80 7.39
N ALA A 280 3.71 -12.04 6.71
CA ALA A 280 5.06 -11.71 7.18
C ALA A 280 5.39 -10.24 6.93
N VAL A 281 6.05 -9.59 7.87
CA VAL A 281 6.48 -8.20 7.74
C VAL A 281 7.91 -8.07 8.23
N CYS A 282 8.73 -7.29 7.54
CA CYS A 282 10.00 -6.83 8.09
C CYS A 282 10.21 -5.33 7.91
N GLY A 283 10.89 -4.74 8.88
CA GLY A 283 11.32 -3.34 8.87
C GLY A 283 12.57 -3.16 9.72
N ALA A 284 13.33 -2.09 9.49
CA ALA A 284 14.53 -1.81 10.26
C ALA A 284 14.19 -1.50 11.72
N ARG A 285 15.05 -1.95 12.64
CA ARG A 285 14.95 -1.64 14.07
C ARG A 285 14.93 -0.12 14.30
N PHE A 286 15.90 0.56 13.71
CA PHE A 286 16.11 2.00 13.82
C PHE A 286 16.43 2.54 12.42
N ILE A 287 17.50 3.33 12.26
CA ILE A 287 17.96 3.80 10.95
C ILE A 287 18.44 2.64 10.06
N ASN A 288 17.88 2.57 8.86
CA ASN A 288 18.32 1.62 7.85
C ASN A 288 19.45 2.20 7.00
N PHE A 289 20.68 1.81 7.30
CA PHE A 289 21.88 2.12 6.54
C PHE A 289 22.13 1.16 5.37
N TYR A 290 21.35 0.09 5.22
CA TYR A 290 21.59 -0.96 4.22
C TYR A 290 20.40 -1.19 3.27
N PRO A 291 19.88 -0.15 2.59
CA PRO A 291 18.75 -0.30 1.69
C PRO A 291 19.02 -1.26 0.51
N ASN A 292 20.29 -1.42 0.13
CA ASN A 292 20.76 -2.29 -0.96
C ASN A 292 20.57 -3.80 -0.69
N GLN A 293 20.29 -4.21 0.56
CA GLN A 293 19.99 -5.60 0.90
C GLN A 293 18.72 -6.11 0.19
N CYS A 294 17.76 -5.22 -0.09
CA CYS A 294 16.51 -5.53 -0.76
C CYS A 294 16.72 -6.32 -2.07
N ASN A 295 17.76 -6.00 -2.84
CA ASN A 295 18.04 -6.70 -4.09
C ASN A 295 18.29 -8.20 -3.90
N LYS A 296 19.10 -8.56 -2.89
CA LYS A 296 19.40 -9.97 -2.65
C LYS A 296 18.19 -10.64 -2.00
N PHE A 297 17.53 -9.98 -1.04
CA PHE A 297 16.28 -10.47 -0.47
C PHE A 297 15.27 -10.86 -1.56
N LEU A 298 14.98 -9.95 -2.50
CA LEU A 298 14.00 -10.20 -3.56
C LEU A 298 14.40 -11.35 -4.49
N ARG A 299 15.70 -11.53 -4.78
CA ARG A 299 16.15 -12.68 -5.59
C ARG A 299 15.91 -14.02 -4.88
N GLU A 300 16.28 -14.12 -3.60
CA GLU A 300 16.09 -15.32 -2.79
C GLU A 300 14.58 -15.60 -2.59
N TRP A 301 13.80 -14.55 -2.32
CA TRP A 301 12.34 -14.64 -2.22
C TRP A 301 11.70 -15.14 -3.53
N ASN A 302 12.15 -14.60 -4.67
CA ASN A 302 11.67 -15.01 -5.98
C ASN A 302 12.10 -16.43 -6.35
N SER A 303 13.20 -16.96 -5.81
CA SER A 303 13.59 -18.36 -5.96
C SER A 303 12.84 -19.31 -5.01
N GLY A 304 11.94 -18.79 -4.17
CA GLY A 304 11.10 -19.58 -3.28
C GLY A 304 11.70 -19.87 -1.91
N GLU A 305 12.76 -19.16 -1.54
CA GLU A 305 13.33 -19.26 -0.19
C GLU A 305 12.37 -18.73 0.88
N ARG A 306 12.58 -19.18 2.12
CA ARG A 306 11.83 -18.69 3.30
C ARG A 306 12.09 -17.20 3.50
N PHE A 307 11.12 -16.50 4.06
CA PHE A 307 11.18 -15.06 4.29
C PHE A 307 12.37 -14.69 5.19
N ASP A 308 12.54 -15.40 6.32
CA ASP A 308 13.67 -15.23 7.23
C ASP A 308 15.03 -15.52 6.57
N THR A 309 15.08 -16.56 5.74
CA THR A 309 16.28 -17.04 5.08
C THR A 309 16.70 -16.06 4.00
N SER A 310 15.75 -15.57 3.20
CA SER A 310 15.95 -14.49 2.23
C SER A 310 16.50 -13.23 2.89
N LEU A 311 15.97 -12.88 4.07
CA LEU A 311 16.40 -11.71 4.83
C LEU A 311 17.83 -11.88 5.37
N ASN A 312 18.10 -12.99 6.05
CA ASN A 312 19.43 -13.30 6.60
C ASN A 312 20.49 -13.41 5.49
N ASN A 313 20.16 -14.05 4.38
CA ASN A 313 21.06 -14.19 3.24
C ASN A 313 21.34 -12.85 2.55
N SER A 314 20.39 -11.91 2.61
CA SER A 314 20.57 -10.57 2.04
C SER A 314 21.57 -9.70 2.79
N ASP A 315 21.74 -9.97 4.09
CA ASP A 315 22.65 -9.26 4.98
C ASP A 315 24.10 -9.76 4.81
N THR A 316 24.75 -9.29 3.75
CA THR A 316 26.11 -9.71 3.38
C THR A 316 27.16 -8.68 3.75
N ALA A 317 28.40 -9.14 3.96
CA ALA A 317 29.54 -8.26 4.16
C ALA A 317 29.72 -7.26 3.01
N SER A 318 29.52 -7.68 1.76
CA SER A 318 29.62 -6.81 0.59
C SER A 318 28.56 -5.71 0.58
N ALA A 319 27.30 -6.04 0.89
CA ALA A 319 26.22 -5.05 1.01
C ALA A 319 26.54 -4.01 2.08
N ARG A 320 27.05 -4.45 3.24
CA ARG A 320 27.47 -3.58 4.34
C ARG A 320 28.65 -2.70 3.97
N THR A 321 29.70 -3.25 3.36
CA THR A 321 30.92 -2.53 2.98
C THR A 321 30.60 -1.37 2.05
N VAL A 322 29.75 -1.57 1.03
CA VAL A 322 29.36 -0.49 0.10
C VAL A 322 28.78 0.70 0.86
N MET A 323 27.82 0.47 1.74
CA MET A 323 27.15 1.54 2.47
C MET A 323 28.05 2.17 3.53
N GLN A 324 28.89 1.38 4.20
CA GLN A 324 29.90 1.88 5.14
C GLN A 324 30.92 2.79 4.45
N SER A 325 31.37 2.45 3.23
CA SER A 325 32.24 3.33 2.44
C SER A 325 31.55 4.64 2.07
N LEU A 326 30.25 4.63 1.78
CA LEU A 326 29.48 5.84 1.51
C LEU A 326 29.36 6.74 2.75
N ILE A 327 29.19 6.18 3.95
CA ILE A 327 29.22 6.95 5.20
C ILE A 327 30.58 7.59 5.44
N VAL A 328 31.67 6.86 5.17
CA VAL A 328 33.02 7.43 5.26
C VAL A 328 33.19 8.61 4.32
N LEU A 329 32.71 8.49 3.08
CA LEU A 329 32.75 9.58 2.11
C LEU A 329 31.87 10.77 2.53
N ASP A 330 30.65 10.53 2.98
CA ASP A 330 29.75 11.57 3.50
C ASP A 330 30.39 12.34 4.66
N SER A 331 31.05 11.62 5.59
CA SER A 331 31.71 12.23 6.75
C SER A 331 32.85 13.18 6.37
N LYS A 332 33.43 13.05 5.16
CA LYS A 332 34.41 14.03 4.64
C LYS A 332 33.74 15.31 4.18
N THR A 333 32.57 15.19 3.58
CA THR A 333 31.89 16.30 2.93
C THR A 333 31.01 17.07 3.91
N THR A 334 30.57 16.42 4.98
CA THR A 334 29.76 17.01 6.02
C THR A 334 30.68 17.74 7.02
N SER A 335 30.68 19.07 6.97
CA SER A 335 31.41 19.92 7.93
C SER A 335 30.85 19.70 9.35
N PHE A 336 31.50 18.83 10.11
CA PHE A 336 31.00 18.37 11.40
C PHE A 336 31.60 19.15 12.58
N SER A 337 32.93 19.10 12.71
CA SER A 337 33.70 19.79 13.75
C SER A 337 35.20 19.75 13.40
N PRO A 338 35.95 20.85 13.61
CA PRO A 338 37.39 20.87 13.39
C PRO A 338 38.17 19.93 14.34
N LYS A 339 37.56 19.51 15.46
CA LYS A 339 38.18 18.60 16.43
C LYS A 339 38.07 17.12 16.05
N CYS A 340 37.20 16.78 15.09
CA CYS A 340 36.93 15.39 14.71
C CYS A 340 37.47 15.08 13.31
N LYS A 341 38.55 14.30 13.25
CA LYS A 341 39.09 13.77 11.98
C LYS A 341 38.30 12.54 11.52
N LEU A 342 37.03 12.75 11.16
CA LEU A 342 36.04 11.68 10.91
C LEU A 342 36.41 10.71 9.79
N PHE A 343 37.23 11.13 8.82
CA PHE A 343 37.52 10.30 7.65
C PHE A 343 38.06 8.90 7.98
N THR A 344 38.91 8.75 9.01
CA THR A 344 39.44 7.44 9.40
C THR A 344 38.73 6.82 10.59
N THR A 345 37.90 7.58 11.30
CA THR A 345 37.35 7.16 12.60
C THR A 345 35.83 7.14 12.67
N VAL A 346 35.10 7.61 11.64
CA VAL A 346 33.63 7.68 11.70
C VAL A 346 32.97 6.32 11.90
N LEU A 347 33.57 5.25 11.38
CA LEU A 347 33.11 3.88 11.61
C LEU A 347 33.76 3.21 12.83
N GLY A 348 34.73 3.86 13.47
CA GLY A 348 35.41 3.39 14.68
C GLY A 348 34.63 3.72 15.95
N SER A 349 35.28 3.59 17.10
CA SER A 349 34.69 3.93 18.41
C SER A 349 35.12 5.33 18.87
N GLY A 350 34.33 5.94 19.75
CA GLY A 350 34.67 7.20 20.43
C GLY A 350 33.79 8.39 20.05
N ASP A 351 33.97 9.49 20.78
CA ASP A 351 33.10 10.67 20.81
C ASP A 351 32.84 11.27 19.42
N CYS A 352 33.83 11.25 18.53
CA CYS A 352 33.66 11.79 17.19
C CYS A 352 32.71 10.96 16.31
N SER A 353 32.76 9.62 16.41
CA SER A 353 31.81 8.76 15.69
C SER A 353 30.40 8.98 16.22
N GLU A 354 30.25 8.93 17.55
CA GLU A 354 28.99 9.18 18.24
C GLU A 354 28.39 10.54 17.86
N ALA A 355 29.19 11.59 17.92
CA ALA A 355 28.74 12.94 17.61
C ALA A 355 28.30 13.06 16.14
N TYR A 356 29.02 12.42 15.20
CA TYR A 356 28.62 12.37 13.79
C TYR A 356 27.25 11.68 13.62
N PHE A 357 27.08 10.46 14.14
CA PHE A 357 25.81 9.74 14.02
C PHE A 357 24.66 10.47 14.70
N ASN A 358 24.87 11.02 15.90
CA ASN A 358 23.85 11.77 16.62
C ASN A 358 23.41 13.05 15.91
N LYS A 359 24.32 13.77 15.24
CA LYS A 359 23.96 15.00 14.51
C LYS A 359 23.34 14.73 13.15
N VAL A 360 23.89 13.77 12.41
CA VAL A 360 23.56 13.59 10.98
C VAL A 360 22.42 12.60 10.79
N TRP A 361 22.34 11.56 11.63
CA TRP A 361 21.47 10.42 11.40
C TRP A 361 20.42 10.20 12.49
N LEU A 362 20.76 10.44 13.75
CA LEU A 362 19.96 10.05 14.93
C LEU A 362 19.39 11.26 15.69
N SER A 363 19.26 12.41 15.01
CA SER A 363 18.92 13.69 15.65
C SER A 363 17.57 13.70 16.38
N ALA A 364 16.67 12.77 16.04
CA ALA A 364 15.36 12.61 16.69
C ALA A 364 15.36 11.64 17.89
N SER A 365 16.41 10.83 18.08
CA SER A 365 16.40 9.71 19.03
C SER A 365 17.80 9.42 19.57
N ARG A 366 18.27 10.29 20.46
CA ARG A 366 19.60 10.23 21.11
C ARG A 366 19.91 8.91 21.85
N ASN A 367 18.93 8.02 22.01
CA ASN A 367 19.08 6.74 22.70
C ASN A 367 19.35 5.56 21.73
N GLU A 368 19.39 5.79 20.42
CA GLU A 368 19.65 4.72 19.44
C GLU A 368 21.14 4.41 19.25
N TYR A 369 22.01 5.43 19.38
CA TYR A 369 23.45 5.22 19.35
C TYR A 369 23.93 4.57 20.65
N ARG A 370 24.76 3.55 20.54
CA ARG A 370 25.39 2.87 21.66
C ARG A 370 26.86 3.27 21.71
N SER A 371 27.22 4.09 22.68
CA SER A 371 28.61 4.57 22.89
C SER A 371 29.62 3.45 23.13
N SER A 372 29.17 2.28 23.60
CA SER A 372 29.98 1.08 23.75
C SER A 372 30.27 0.34 22.45
N MET A 373 29.63 0.72 21.34
CA MET A 373 29.79 0.13 20.02
C MET A 373 30.52 1.10 19.08
N SER A 374 31.30 0.56 18.15
CA SER A 374 31.83 1.35 17.03
C SER A 374 30.71 1.87 16.12
N GLY A 375 30.97 2.88 15.31
CA GLY A 375 30.04 3.37 14.29
C GLY A 375 29.58 2.25 13.34
N LYS A 376 30.50 1.34 12.96
CA LYS A 376 30.17 0.15 12.16
C LYS A 376 29.18 -0.78 12.86
N GLU A 377 29.40 -1.07 14.13
CA GLU A 377 28.51 -1.92 14.93
C GLU A 377 27.15 -1.25 15.16
N ASN A 378 27.13 0.06 15.38
CA ASN A 378 25.90 0.84 15.48
C ASN A 378 25.09 0.77 14.17
N MET A 379 25.71 0.92 13.01
CA MET A 379 25.01 0.75 11.72
C MET A 379 24.41 -0.66 11.59
N ASN A 380 25.19 -1.71 11.89
CA ASN A 380 24.70 -3.10 11.85
C ASN A 380 23.54 -3.34 12.82
N PHE A 381 23.65 -2.82 14.03
CA PHE A 381 22.64 -2.96 15.07
C PHE A 381 21.35 -2.21 14.72
N SER A 382 21.48 -0.99 14.23
CA SER A 382 20.40 -0.08 13.85
C SER A 382 19.61 -0.60 12.64
N SER A 383 20.32 -1.12 11.63
CA SER A 383 19.72 -1.64 10.40
C SER A 383 19.25 -3.08 10.50
N LYS A 384 19.37 -3.73 11.67
CA LYS A 384 18.85 -5.09 11.85
C LYS A 384 17.36 -5.10 11.56
N MET A 385 16.99 -5.88 10.55
CA MET A 385 15.61 -6.06 10.14
C MET A 385 14.88 -6.95 11.15
N ILE A 386 13.77 -6.46 11.69
CA ILE A 386 12.92 -7.18 12.64
C ILE A 386 11.76 -7.79 11.87
N ILE A 387 11.61 -9.11 11.99
CA ILE A 387 10.50 -9.87 11.39
C ILE A 387 9.34 -9.91 12.38
N MET A 388 8.13 -9.84 11.85
CA MET A 388 6.89 -10.16 12.55
C MET A 388 5.99 -11.01 11.65
N GLY A 389 5.13 -11.84 12.25
CA GLY A 389 4.32 -12.82 11.53
C GLY A 389 5.07 -14.14 11.33
N ASP A 390 4.86 -14.78 10.19
CA ASP A 390 5.48 -16.07 9.85
C ASP A 390 6.87 -15.89 9.21
N PRO A 391 7.98 -16.16 9.94
CA PRO A 391 9.32 -16.09 9.37
C PRO A 391 9.58 -17.18 8.33
N GLY A 392 8.83 -18.29 8.37
CA GLY A 392 8.98 -19.43 7.48
C GLY A 392 8.22 -19.32 6.16
N LEU A 393 7.41 -18.29 6.00
CA LEU A 393 6.63 -18.01 4.81
C LEU A 393 7.50 -18.08 3.55
N ARG A 394 6.99 -18.70 2.49
CA ARG A 394 7.60 -18.76 1.16
C ARG A 394 6.68 -18.13 0.11
N LYS A 395 7.27 -17.70 -1.00
CA LYS A 395 6.51 -17.18 -2.14
C LYS A 395 5.55 -18.21 -2.74
N ALA A 396 5.87 -19.50 -2.68
CA ALA A 396 5.03 -20.56 -3.25
C ALA A 396 3.87 -21.00 -2.35
N ASP A 397 3.82 -20.52 -1.10
CA ASP A 397 2.82 -20.98 -0.14
C ASP A 397 1.41 -20.56 -0.56
N ARG A 398 0.47 -21.50 -0.40
CA ARG A 398 -0.96 -21.23 -0.52
C ARG A 398 -1.45 -20.73 0.83
N LEU A 399 -1.89 -19.50 0.87
CA LEU A 399 -2.28 -18.82 2.10
C LEU A 399 -3.79 -18.61 2.10
N SER A 400 -4.41 -18.81 3.25
CA SER A 400 -5.73 -18.27 3.55
C SER A 400 -5.55 -16.96 4.30
N TRP A 401 -6.47 -16.00 4.12
CA TRP A 401 -6.46 -14.73 4.86
C TRP A 401 -7.47 -14.73 5.98
#